data_AF-A0A7V9N2F0-F1
#
_entry.id   AF-A0A7V9N2F0-F1
#
_cell.length_a   1.000
_cell.length_b   1.000
_cell.length_c   1.000
_cell.angle_alpha   90.00
_cell.angle_beta   90.00
_cell.angle_gamma   90.00
#
_symmetry.space_group_name_H-M   'P 1'
#
loop_
_entity.id
_entity.type
_entity.pdbx_description
1 polymer ?
#
loop_
_entity_poly.entity_id
_entity_poly.type
_entity_poly.pdbx_seq_one_letter_code
_entity_poly.pdbx_strand_id
1 'polypeptide(L)'
;MGAGEYAITAGDAFTWKSDRAEVTLSQANDGWIVEYSTIGRLLGPPQVLHTGRHREAKHAAWDVMSRVLAASKDDRVGMSAGMSAAKWIKTRPRWSEIGD
;
A
#
# COMPACT_ATOMS: atom_id res chain seq x y z
N MET A 1 9.95 12.39 -16.26
CA MET A 1 9.78 11.16 -15.47
C MET A 1 8.79 11.49 -14.38
N GLY A 2 7.53 11.09 -14.57
CA GLY A 2 6.41 11.55 -13.76
C GLY A 2 6.43 10.90 -12.38
N ALA A 3 6.38 11.72 -11.33
CA ALA A 3 6.08 11.27 -9.99
C ALA A 3 4.70 10.61 -9.99
N GLY A 4 4.62 9.36 -9.54
CA GLY A 4 3.39 8.57 -9.51
C GLY A 4 2.29 9.32 -8.77
N GLU A 5 1.21 9.59 -9.47
CA GLU A 5 -0.01 10.15 -8.93
C GLU A 5 -0.54 9.20 -7.85
N TYR A 6 -0.65 9.67 -6.62
CA TYR A 6 -1.21 8.92 -5.51
C TYR A 6 -2.73 8.87 -5.68
N ALA A 7 -3.22 7.88 -6.41
CA ALA A 7 -4.65 7.62 -6.41
C ALA A 7 -5.02 6.96 -5.07
N ILE A 8 -5.36 7.77 -4.06
CA ILE A 8 -6.22 7.31 -2.96
C ILE A 8 -7.54 6.95 -3.62
N THR A 9 -7.65 5.70 -4.05
CA THR A 9 -8.89 5.16 -4.58
C THR A 9 -9.86 5.15 -3.42
N ALA A 10 -10.87 6.02 -3.50
CA ALA A 10 -11.98 6.02 -2.56
C ALA A 10 -12.57 4.59 -2.54
N GLY A 11 -12.47 3.90 -1.40
CA GLY A 11 -12.97 2.53 -1.24
C GLY A 11 -11.88 1.55 -0.82
N ASP A 12 -11.99 1.05 0.41
CA ASP A 12 -11.40 -0.18 0.99
C ASP A 12 -9.88 -0.41 1.01
N ALA A 13 -9.08 0.22 0.15
CA ALA A 13 -7.63 0.07 0.12
C ALA A 13 -6.89 1.41 -0.10
N PHE A 14 -5.68 1.52 0.43
CA PHE A 14 -4.68 2.49 0.01
C PHE A 14 -3.89 1.88 -1.13
N THR A 15 -3.65 2.65 -2.19
CA THR A 15 -2.97 2.14 -3.38
C THR A 15 -1.92 3.13 -3.84
N TRP A 16 -0.70 2.65 -4.05
CA TRP A 16 0.37 3.34 -4.75
C TRP A 16 0.61 2.64 -6.09
N LYS A 17 0.68 3.40 -7.18
CA LYS A 17 0.96 2.86 -8.51
C LYS A 17 2.09 3.62 -9.20
N SER A 18 2.77 2.91 -10.09
CA SER A 18 3.71 3.42 -11.08
C SER A 18 3.44 2.74 -12.42
N ASP A 19 4.24 3.03 -13.44
CA ASP A 19 4.10 2.37 -14.75
C ASP A 19 4.36 0.85 -14.71
N ARG A 20 5.03 0.36 -13.65
CA ARG A 20 5.54 -1.02 -13.56
C ARG A 20 5.12 -1.80 -12.32
N ALA A 21 4.59 -1.11 -11.32
CA ALA A 21 4.36 -1.68 -10.00
C ALA A 21 3.15 -1.05 -9.32
N GLU A 22 2.43 -1.88 -8.57
CA GLU A 22 1.32 -1.50 -7.72
C GLU A 22 1.55 -2.05 -6.31
N VAL A 23 1.37 -1.20 -5.32
CA VAL A 23 1.42 -1.56 -3.89
C VAL A 23 0.08 -1.19 -3.28
N THR A 24 -0.62 -2.18 -2.75
CA THR A 24 -1.90 -1.97 -2.06
C THR A 24 -1.77 -2.27 -0.58
N LEU A 25 -2.59 -1.58 0.22
CA LEU A 25 -2.78 -1.81 1.63
C LEU A 25 -4.28 -1.85 1.90
N SER A 26 -4.79 -2.97 2.39
CA SER A 26 -6.19 -3.16 2.72
C SER A 26 -6.37 -3.61 4.17
N GLN A 27 -7.56 -3.33 4.71
CA GLN A 27 -7.94 -3.81 6.04
C GLN A 27 -8.49 -5.24 5.94
N ALA A 28 -8.07 -6.10 6.85
CA ALA A 28 -8.61 -7.44 7.06
C ALA A 28 -9.18 -7.56 8.48
N ASN A 29 -9.96 -8.61 8.74
CA ASN A 29 -10.66 -8.80 10.03
C ASN A 29 -9.75 -8.68 11.27
N ASP A 30 -8.48 -9.09 11.15
CA ASP A 30 -7.51 -9.15 12.23
C ASP A 30 -6.27 -8.27 12.02
N GLY A 31 -6.30 -7.37 11.02
CA GLY A 31 -5.17 -6.49 10.75
C GLY A 31 -5.16 -5.91 9.33
N TRP A 32 -3.99 -5.97 8.70
CA TRP A 32 -3.69 -5.30 7.45
C TRP A 32 -3.00 -6.24 6.48
N ILE A 33 -3.37 -6.14 5.21
CA ILE A 33 -2.74 -6.87 4.13
C ILE A 33 -2.03 -5.85 3.24
N VAL A 34 -0.75 -6.09 2.98
CA VAL A 34 0.05 -5.34 2.00
C VAL A 34 0.33 -6.27 0.83
N GLU A 35 -0.04 -5.85 -0.38
CA GLU A 35 0.28 -6.58 -1.60
C GLU A 35 1.17 -5.71 -2.49
N TYR A 36 2.17 -6.32 -3.11
CA TYR A 36 3.01 -5.69 -4.12
C TYR A 36 3.01 -6.55 -5.36
N SER A 37 2.56 -6.00 -6.47
CA SER A 37 2.48 -6.65 -7.76
C SER A 37 3.18 -5.87 -8.86
N THR A 38 3.63 -6.59 -9.89
CA THR A 38 4.00 -5.96 -11.15
C THR A 38 2.75 -5.60 -11.92
N ILE A 39 2.77 -4.41 -12.53
CA ILE A 39 1.77 -3.97 -13.50
C ILE A 39 2.49 -3.48 -14.74
N GLY A 40 1.78 -3.36 -15.87
CA GLY A 40 2.36 -2.78 -17.09
C GLY A 40 2.30 -3.72 -18.28
N ARG A 41 1.92 -3.16 -19.43
CA ARG A 41 1.54 -3.91 -20.64
C ARG A 41 2.66 -4.80 -21.21
N LEU A 42 3.92 -4.46 -20.94
CA LEU A 42 5.08 -5.20 -21.47
C LEU A 42 5.60 -6.29 -20.52
N LEU A 43 5.07 -6.37 -19.29
CA LEU A 43 5.54 -7.32 -18.27
C LEU A 43 4.70 -8.60 -18.20
N GLY A 44 3.74 -8.77 -19.11
CA GLY A 44 2.80 -9.89 -19.12
C GLY A 44 1.63 -9.69 -18.14
N PRO A 45 0.93 -10.77 -17.76
CA PRO A 45 -0.13 -10.70 -16.76
C PRO A 45 0.42 -10.19 -15.42
N PRO A 46 -0.32 -9.35 -14.68
CA PRO A 46 0.10 -8.89 -13.35
C PRO A 46 0.51 -10.05 -12.45
N GLN A 47 1.68 -9.94 -11.82
CA GLN A 47 2.20 -10.94 -10.89
C GLN A 47 2.31 -10.35 -9.50
N VAL A 48 1.79 -11.04 -8.48
CA VAL A 48 2.02 -10.68 -7.09
C VAL A 48 3.43 -11.10 -6.71
N LEU A 49 4.27 -10.12 -6.40
CA LEU A 49 5.66 -10.32 -5.97
C LEU A 49 5.77 -10.50 -4.45
N HIS A 50 4.82 -9.95 -3.69
CA HIS A 50 4.82 -10.03 -2.23
C HIS A 50 3.41 -9.86 -1.66
N THR A 51 3.11 -10.61 -0.61
CA THR A 51 1.93 -10.43 0.24
C THR A 51 2.37 -10.49 1.71
N GLY A 52 2.15 -9.41 2.45
CA GLY A 52 2.44 -9.29 3.88
C GLY A 52 1.16 -9.16 4.69
N ARG A 53 1.04 -9.92 5.79
CA ARG A 53 -0.03 -9.78 6.77
C ARG A 53 0.52 -9.20 8.07
N HIS A 54 -0.10 -8.12 8.56
CA HIS A 54 0.36 -7.36 9.70
C HIS A 54 -0.77 -7.10 10.68
N ARG A 55 -0.63 -7.55 11.93
CA ARG A 55 -1.57 -7.20 13.00
C ARG A 55 -1.43 -5.73 13.40
N GLU A 56 -0.21 -5.21 13.39
CA GLU A 56 0.08 -3.84 13.79
C GLU A 56 0.07 -2.87 12.60
N ALA A 57 -0.69 -1.78 12.74
CA ALA A 57 -0.77 -0.70 11.76
C ALA A 57 0.61 -0.12 11.39
N LYS A 58 1.52 -0.01 12.37
CA LYS A 58 2.87 0.52 12.15
C LYS A 58 3.69 -0.39 11.22
N HIS A 59 3.62 -1.71 11.42
CA HIS A 59 4.31 -2.67 10.57
C HIS A 59 3.74 -2.68 9.15
N ALA A 60 2.42 -2.55 8.99
CA ALA A 60 1.78 -2.43 7.69
C ALA A 60 2.26 -1.19 6.92
N ALA A 61 2.28 0.00 7.55
CA ALA A 61 2.76 1.22 6.93
C ALA A 61 4.26 1.15 6.57
N TRP A 62 5.07 0.52 7.42
CA TRP A 62 6.49 0.28 7.15
C TRP A 62 6.69 -0.68 5.96
N ASP A 63 5.89 -1.73 5.85
CA ASP A 63 5.97 -2.65 4.71
C ASP A 63 5.59 -1.93 3.41
N VAL A 64 4.53 -1.12 3.40
CA VAL A 64 4.20 -0.26 2.23
C VAL A 64 5.39 0.60 1.83
N MET A 65 6.00 1.32 2.77
CA MET A 65 7.19 2.14 2.51
C MET A 65 8.31 1.32 1.87
N SER A 66 8.57 0.13 2.40
CA SER A 66 9.63 -0.76 1.93
C SER A 66 9.36 -1.27 0.51
N ARG A 67 8.10 -1.63 0.18
CA ARG A 67 7.72 -2.06 -1.18
C ARG A 67 7.77 -0.91 -2.18
N VAL A 68 7.29 0.26 -1.79
CA VAL A 68 7.35 1.45 -2.65
C VAL A 68 8.79 1.85 -2.91
N LEU A 69 9.65 1.88 -1.89
CA LEU A 69 11.09 2.11 -2.05
C LEU A 69 11.73 1.08 -3.00
N ALA A 70 11.40 -0.19 -2.84
CA ALA A 70 11.93 -1.25 -3.69
C ALA A 70 11.49 -1.10 -5.15
N ALA A 71 10.27 -0.62 -5.40
CA ALA A 71 9.71 -0.42 -6.73
C ALA A 71 10.18 0.89 -7.39
N SER A 72 10.21 2.00 -6.67
CA SER A 72 10.56 3.33 -7.19
C SER A 72 12.07 3.56 -7.27
N LYS A 73 12.85 2.91 -6.40
CA LYS A 73 14.26 3.22 -6.14
C LYS A 73 14.48 4.68 -5.70
N ASP A 74 13.48 5.28 -5.05
CA ASP A 74 13.50 6.65 -4.56
C ASP A 74 13.01 6.71 -3.10
N ASP A 75 13.93 7.08 -2.20
CA ASP A 75 13.71 7.23 -0.76
C ASP A 75 12.59 8.21 -0.43
N ARG A 76 12.50 9.34 -1.15
CA ARG A 76 11.47 10.35 -0.89
C ARG A 76 10.10 9.82 -1.24
N VAL A 77 9.99 9.08 -2.34
CA VAL A 77 8.74 8.44 -2.76
C VAL A 77 8.34 7.36 -1.74
N GLY A 78 9.29 6.53 -1.30
CA GLY A 78 9.07 5.54 -0.25
C GLY A 78 8.54 6.16 1.04
N MET A 79 9.24 7.16 1.58
CA MET A 79 8.86 7.85 2.81
C MET A 79 7.48 8.52 2.68
N SER A 80 7.21 9.21 1.57
CA SER A 80 5.93 9.86 1.33
C SER A 80 4.77 8.86 1.30
N ALA A 81 4.97 7.71 0.65
CA ALA A 81 3.98 6.64 0.60
C ALA A 81 3.74 6.01 1.98
N GLY A 82 4.79 5.74 2.75
CA GLY A 82 4.69 5.22 4.11
C GLY A 82 3.90 6.15 5.04
N MET A 83 4.17 7.46 4.98
CA MET A 83 3.41 8.45 5.76
C MET A 83 1.95 8.54 5.32
N SER A 84 1.70 8.48 4.01
CA SER A 84 0.34 8.51 3.45
C SER A 84 -0.46 7.28 3.84
N ALA A 85 0.15 6.10 3.80
CA ALA A 85 -0.43 4.85 4.27
C ALA A 85 -0.75 4.92 5.77
N ALA A 86 0.18 5.43 6.59
CA ALA A 86 -0.06 5.60 8.03
C ALA A 86 -1.22 6.58 8.32
N LYS A 87 -1.38 7.65 7.54
CA LYS A 87 -2.52 8.57 7.64
C LYS A 87 -3.82 7.87 7.24
N TRP A 88 -3.82 7.12 6.13
CA TRP A 88 -4.99 6.38 5.67
C TRP A 88 -5.45 5.31 6.66
N ILE A 89 -4.52 4.60 7.32
CA ILE A 89 -4.88 3.64 8.38
C ILE A 89 -5.66 4.34 9.50
N LYS A 90 -5.25 5.56 9.89
CA LYS A 90 -5.91 6.32 10.97
C LYS A 90 -7.30 6.82 10.60
N THR A 91 -7.65 6.90 9.32
CA THR A 91 -9.00 7.29 8.88
C THR A 91 -9.96 6.10 8.80
N ARG A 92 -9.46 4.87 8.99
CA ARG A 92 -10.31 3.68 9.00
C ARG A 92 -10.88 3.46 10.40
N PRO A 93 -12.16 3.07 10.52
CA PRO A 93 -12.73 2.73 11.80
C PRO A 93 -11.95 1.55 12.39
N ARG A 94 -11.64 1.62 13.68
CA ARG A 94 -11.18 0.43 14.38
C ARG A 94 -12.39 -0.50 14.47
N TRP A 95 -12.23 -1.78 14.11
CA TRP A 95 -13.32 -2.75 14.24
C TRP A 95 -13.92 -2.79 15.65
N SER A 96 -13.12 -2.42 16.68
CA SER A 96 -13.56 -2.24 18.07
C SER A 96 -14.54 -1.08 18.30
N GLU A 97 -14.80 -0.22 17.32
CA GLU A 97 -15.66 0.98 17.41
C GLU A 97 -16.97 0.82 16.60
N ILE A 98 -17.19 -0.34 15.95
CA ILE A 98 -18.40 -0.65 15.15
C ILE A 98 -19.35 -1.61 15.91
N GLY A 99 -19.04 -1.94 17.16
CA GLY A 99 -19.85 -2.82 18.00
C GLY A 99 -20.27 -2.15 19.31
N ASP A 100 -21.40 -1.45 19.27
CA ASP A 100 -22.36 -1.26 20.37
C ASP A 100 -23.77 -1.18 19.78
#